data_AF-A0ABD3FH25-F1
#
_entry.id   AF-A0ABD3FH25-F1
#
_cell.length_a   1.000
_cell.length_b   1.000
_cell.length_c   1.000
_cell.angle_alpha   90.00
_cell.angle_beta   90.00
_cell.angle_gamma   90.00
#
_symmetry.space_group_name_H-M   'P 1'
#
loop_
_entity.id
_entity.type
_entity.pdbx_description
1 polymer ?
#
loop_
_entity_poly.entity_id
_entity_poly.type
_entity_poly.pdbx_seq_one_letter_code
_entity_poly.pdbx_strand_id
1 'polypeptide(L)'
;MKPFAFLWASLALISSVQVQNASQAQAASQTQDDGTAPTPTPTRKYLNIVDALCTKTPMATTNRTIMLTRQDPRGTEPPTTEPTYLPTPSPTPAPTTVPGPWVAKWMDHDQVQPFKQPEPVTISEKAAVKFKPQIHITNGCHPYPAVNEAGETSGGLKTKGAPSAGCKGSGWGSQVYGRSTWVRGVWAIMYSWYFPKDSPSSGLGHRHDWEHVIVWIDNPDIKNPKILAVTPSAHSGYSKQVPPSADCVDGTSVKVKYESKWPINHALDSTTEGGETHDLIMWNQLSENALRAMN
;
A
#
# COMPACT_ATOMS: atom_id res chain seq x y z
N MET A 1 27.67 -49.35 -55.00
CA MET A 1 27.67 -48.19 -54.09
C MET A 1 28.15 -48.65 -52.72
N LYS A 2 29.07 -47.87 -52.12
CA LYS A 2 29.90 -48.10 -50.92
C LYS A 2 31.03 -49.10 -51.12
N PRO A 3 32.25 -48.68 -50.77
CA PRO A 3 32.87 -49.40 -49.67
C PRO A 3 33.82 -48.61 -48.75
N PHE A 4 34.17 -49.29 -47.66
CA PHE A 4 35.39 -49.23 -46.84
C PHE A 4 35.63 -48.16 -45.76
N ALA A 5 36.13 -48.71 -44.66
CA ALA A 5 36.58 -48.14 -43.40
C ALA A 5 38.12 -48.08 -43.34
N PHE A 6 38.61 -47.58 -42.19
CA PHE A 6 39.98 -47.53 -41.65
C PHE A 6 40.83 -46.30 -42.03
N LEU A 7 41.80 -45.79 -41.24
CA LEU A 7 42.04 -45.49 -39.81
C LEU A 7 43.51 -44.93 -39.74
N TRP A 8 43.83 -44.04 -38.77
CA TRP A 8 45.19 -43.51 -38.40
C TRP A 8 45.85 -42.48 -39.38
N ALA A 9 46.65 -41.47 -39.02
CA ALA A 9 47.10 -40.84 -37.76
C ALA A 9 47.73 -39.45 -38.06
N SER A 10 47.63 -38.54 -37.08
CA SER A 10 48.56 -37.49 -36.59
C SER A 10 49.58 -36.79 -37.52
N LEU A 11 49.56 -35.44 -37.55
CA LEU A 11 50.64 -34.59 -36.99
C LEU A 11 50.21 -33.11 -36.83
N ALA A 12 50.69 -32.51 -35.76
CA ALA A 12 50.36 -31.19 -35.24
C ALA A 12 51.06 -30.03 -35.96
N LEU A 13 50.44 -28.84 -35.96
CA LEU A 13 51.18 -27.59 -35.83
C LEU A 13 50.43 -26.60 -34.93
N ILE A 14 51.18 -26.08 -33.96
CA ILE A 14 50.79 -25.19 -32.88
C ILE A 14 50.71 -23.76 -33.42
N SER A 15 49.67 -23.02 -33.05
CA SER A 15 49.81 -21.57 -32.80
C SER A 15 48.74 -21.11 -31.82
N SER A 16 49.24 -20.55 -30.74
CA SER A 16 48.57 -20.13 -29.52
C SER A 16 47.84 -18.80 -29.72
N VAL A 17 46.57 -18.71 -29.33
CA VAL A 17 45.98 -17.46 -28.85
C VAL A 17 45.12 -17.79 -27.64
N GLN A 18 45.58 -17.33 -26.47
CA GLN A 18 44.83 -17.37 -25.23
C GLN A 18 43.72 -16.31 -25.27
N VAL A 19 42.49 -16.72 -24.96
CA VAL A 19 41.51 -15.85 -24.31
C VAL A 19 40.96 -16.63 -23.11
N GLN A 20 41.37 -16.20 -21.92
CA GLN A 20 40.79 -16.49 -20.61
C GLN A 20 39.36 -15.91 -20.60
N ASN A 21 38.31 -16.53 -20.03
CA ASN A 21 38.22 -17.06 -18.69
C ASN A 21 37.11 -18.11 -18.57
N ALA A 22 37.38 -19.08 -17.70
CA ALA A 22 36.58 -20.26 -17.44
C ALA A 22 35.28 -19.98 -16.68
N SER A 23 34.24 -20.71 -17.08
CA SER A 23 33.19 -21.19 -16.18
C SER A 23 33.76 -22.24 -15.23
N GLN A 24 33.49 -22.12 -13.94
CA GLN A 24 33.30 -23.28 -13.08
C GLN A 24 32.42 -22.90 -11.90
N ALA A 25 31.25 -23.52 -11.90
CA ALA A 25 30.34 -23.61 -10.78
C ALA A 25 31.04 -24.35 -9.63
N GLN A 26 31.02 -23.76 -8.44
CA GLN A 26 31.20 -24.51 -7.20
C GLN A 26 29.83 -24.70 -6.57
N ALA A 27 29.40 -25.96 -6.53
CA ALA A 27 28.36 -26.44 -5.66
C ALA A 27 28.84 -26.31 -4.21
N ALA A 28 28.21 -25.44 -3.44
CA ALA A 28 28.32 -25.45 -1.98
C ALA A 28 27.17 -26.29 -1.42
N SER A 29 27.57 -27.40 -0.80
CA SER A 29 26.75 -28.33 -0.03
C SER A 29 25.94 -27.61 1.05
N GLN A 30 24.66 -27.95 1.13
CA GLN A 30 23.77 -27.59 2.23
C GLN A 30 24.30 -28.16 3.54
N THR A 31 24.53 -27.29 4.51
CA THR A 31 24.47 -27.62 5.93
C THR A 31 23.33 -26.81 6.52
N GLN A 32 22.39 -27.51 7.14
CA GLN A 32 21.32 -26.95 7.97
C GLN A 32 21.97 -26.17 9.11
N ASP A 33 21.64 -24.89 9.24
CA ASP A 33 21.81 -24.15 10.48
C ASP A 33 20.51 -23.41 10.79
N ASP A 34 19.93 -23.78 11.93
CA ASP A 34 18.66 -23.31 12.46
C ASP A 34 18.93 -22.00 13.21
N GLY A 35 19.09 -20.92 12.46
CA GLY A 35 19.45 -19.61 12.97
C GLY A 35 18.49 -18.54 12.47
N THR A 36 17.65 -18.02 13.37
CA THR A 36 16.77 -16.88 13.11
C THR A 36 17.60 -15.67 12.66
N ALA A 37 17.64 -15.42 11.35
CA ALA A 37 18.29 -14.24 10.80
C ALA A 37 17.52 -12.98 11.26
N PRO A 38 18.21 -11.96 11.79
CA PRO A 38 17.55 -10.72 12.19
C PRO A 38 16.96 -10.03 10.97
N THR A 39 15.66 -9.71 11.03
CA THR A 39 14.96 -8.91 10.02
C THR A 39 15.74 -7.60 9.80
N PRO A 40 16.12 -7.24 8.56
CA PRO A 40 16.83 -6.00 8.31
C PRO A 40 15.95 -4.82 8.70
N THR A 41 16.48 -3.95 9.58
CA THR A 41 15.84 -2.70 9.99
C THR A 41 15.56 -1.85 8.74
N PRO A 42 14.31 -1.46 8.47
CA PRO A 42 13.99 -0.68 7.29
C PRO A 42 14.67 0.69 7.35
N THR A 43 15.54 0.96 6.38
CA THR A 43 16.16 2.27 6.19
C THR A 43 15.06 3.31 5.92
N ARG A 44 14.78 4.22 6.86
CA ARG A 44 13.85 5.34 6.68
C ARG A 44 14.40 6.32 5.62
N LYS A 45 14.15 6.03 4.33
CA LYS A 45 14.22 7.03 3.27
C LYS A 45 12.94 7.86 3.36
N TYR A 46 12.97 8.92 4.16
CA TYR A 46 11.85 9.86 4.24
C TYR A 46 11.55 10.41 2.85
N LEU A 47 10.26 10.46 2.52
CA LEU A 47 9.78 11.03 1.27
C LEU A 47 10.13 12.53 1.24
N ASN A 48 11.12 12.90 0.43
CA ASN A 48 11.60 14.29 0.23
C ASN A 48 10.58 15.17 -0.53
N ILE A 49 9.30 14.78 -0.58
CA ILE A 49 8.27 15.55 -1.26
C ILE A 49 7.79 16.73 -0.43
N VAL A 50 7.85 16.61 0.90
CA VAL A 50 7.36 17.69 1.75
C VAL A 50 8.25 18.92 1.64
N ASP A 51 9.55 18.75 1.44
CA ASP A 51 10.45 19.87 1.20
C ASP A 51 10.19 20.52 -0.18
N ALA A 52 9.81 19.73 -1.19
CA ALA A 52 9.35 20.24 -2.48
C ALA A 52 7.99 20.96 -2.41
N LEU A 53 7.14 20.59 -1.44
CA LEU A 53 5.84 21.23 -1.20
C LEU A 53 5.98 22.51 -0.37
N CYS A 54 6.80 22.50 0.68
CA CYS A 54 7.06 23.66 1.53
C CYS A 54 7.76 24.81 0.79
N THR A 55 8.54 24.52 -0.26
CA THR A 55 9.20 25.54 -1.10
C THR A 55 8.24 26.19 -2.11
N LYS A 56 7.16 25.51 -2.50
CA LYS A 56 6.21 25.98 -3.54
C LYS A 56 4.91 26.53 -2.99
N THR A 57 4.60 26.29 -1.71
CA THR A 57 3.38 26.80 -1.07
C THR A 57 3.75 27.41 0.27
N PRO A 58 3.74 28.75 0.42
CA PRO A 58 3.92 29.35 1.74
C PRO A 58 2.77 28.87 2.63
N MET A 59 3.09 28.11 3.67
CA MET A 59 2.10 27.72 4.66
C MET A 59 1.50 28.99 5.26
N ALA A 60 0.18 29.11 5.20
CA ALA A 60 -0.52 30.16 5.92
C ALA A 60 -0.37 29.88 7.42
N THR A 61 0.60 30.53 8.05
CA THR A 61 0.78 30.53 9.50
C THR A 61 -0.42 31.26 10.10
N THR A 62 -1.49 30.54 10.39
CA THR A 62 -2.54 31.09 11.24
C THR A 62 -2.01 31.07 12.66
N ASN A 63 -1.41 32.17 13.09
CA ASN A 63 -1.11 32.43 14.50
C ASN A 63 -2.43 32.51 15.26
N ARG A 64 -2.92 31.36 15.75
CA ARG A 64 -3.98 31.33 16.76
C ARG A 64 -3.34 31.68 18.11
N THR A 65 -3.33 32.97 18.42
CA THR A 65 -3.20 33.44 19.80
C THR A 65 -4.45 32.96 20.55
N ILE A 66 -4.33 31.90 21.35
CA ILE A 66 -5.37 31.54 22.32
C ILE A 66 -5.29 32.60 23.43
N MET A 67 -6.07 33.67 23.29
CA MET A 67 -6.39 34.57 24.39
C MET A 67 -7.25 33.78 25.39
N LEU A 68 -6.63 33.28 26.47
CA LEU A 68 -7.34 32.79 27.66
C LEU A 68 -7.94 33.99 28.39
N THR A 69 -9.10 34.48 27.93
CA THR A 69 -9.93 35.38 28.72
C THR A 69 -10.71 34.54 29.74
N ARG A 70 -10.16 34.43 30.94
CA ARG A 70 -10.90 33.97 32.13
C ARG A 70 -11.84 35.10 32.54
N GLN A 71 -13.14 34.97 32.28
CA GLN A 71 -14.16 35.84 32.89
C GLN A 71 -14.46 35.36 34.32
N ASP A 72 -14.48 36.31 35.25
CA ASP A 72 -14.86 36.18 36.66
C ASP A 72 -16.39 35.96 36.77
N PRO A 73 -16.89 34.89 37.41
CA PRO A 73 -18.31 34.65 37.54
C PRO A 73 -18.80 35.29 38.84
N ARG A 74 -19.25 36.54 38.78
CA ARG A 74 -20.12 37.10 39.82
C ARG A 74 -21.15 38.01 39.20
N GLY A 75 -22.37 37.49 39.07
CA GLY A 75 -23.53 38.23 38.60
C GLY A 75 -24.80 37.39 38.64
N THR A 76 -25.50 37.46 39.79
CA THR A 76 -26.95 37.24 39.98
C THR A 76 -27.52 35.83 39.74
N GLU A 77 -27.80 35.09 40.82
CA GLU A 77 -28.59 33.84 40.81
C GLU A 77 -30.10 34.11 40.67
N PRO A 78 -30.82 33.44 39.75
CA PRO A 78 -32.28 33.31 39.76
C PRO A 78 -32.75 32.17 40.69
N PRO A 79 -34.04 32.12 41.08
CA PRO A 79 -34.51 31.24 42.16
C PRO A 79 -34.43 29.75 41.81
N THR A 80 -34.12 28.96 42.85
CA THR A 80 -33.90 27.52 42.88
C THR A 80 -35.04 26.70 42.26
N THR A 81 -34.74 25.96 41.19
CA THR A 81 -35.57 24.85 40.70
C THR A 81 -35.32 23.58 41.52
N GLU A 82 -36.34 22.73 41.66
CA GLU A 82 -36.29 21.42 42.33
C GLU A 82 -35.09 20.56 41.89
N PRO A 83 -34.56 19.68 42.78
CA PRO A 83 -33.39 18.87 42.46
C PRO A 83 -33.74 17.80 41.42
N THR A 84 -33.30 18.01 40.19
CA THR A 84 -33.21 16.95 39.18
C THR A 84 -32.13 15.96 39.62
N TYR A 85 -32.53 14.74 39.96
CA TYR A 85 -31.61 13.65 40.27
C TYR A 85 -30.64 13.40 39.10
N LEU A 86 -29.34 13.38 39.40
CA LEU A 86 -28.30 13.01 38.43
C LEU A 86 -28.59 11.60 37.88
N PRO A 87 -28.49 11.37 36.55
CA PRO A 87 -28.58 10.02 36.02
C PRO A 87 -27.43 9.17 36.58
N THR A 88 -27.76 7.95 37.00
CA THR A 88 -26.82 6.93 37.48
C THR A 88 -25.64 6.80 36.50
N PRO A 89 -24.38 6.82 36.98
CA PRO A 89 -23.22 6.62 36.10
C PRO A 89 -23.34 5.27 35.40
N SER A 90 -23.18 5.27 34.07
CA SER A 90 -23.09 4.04 33.28
C SER A 90 -22.02 3.10 33.86
N PRO A 91 -22.26 1.79 33.89
CA PRO A 91 -21.30 0.83 34.42
C PRO A 91 -19.95 1.00 33.69
N THR A 92 -18.87 1.07 34.47
CA THR A 92 -17.50 1.04 33.95
C THR A 92 -17.34 -0.19 33.05
N PRO A 93 -16.87 -0.04 31.79
CA PRO A 93 -16.61 -1.18 30.93
C PRO A 93 -15.68 -2.16 31.65
N ALA A 94 -15.97 -3.46 31.56
CA ALA A 94 -15.06 -4.48 32.05
C ALA A 94 -13.65 -4.26 31.45
N PRO A 95 -12.57 -4.49 32.22
CA PRO A 95 -11.21 -4.33 31.71
C PRO A 95 -11.05 -5.19 30.45
N THR A 96 -10.70 -4.55 29.34
CA THR A 96 -10.37 -5.22 28.09
C THR A 96 -9.25 -6.22 28.37
N THR A 97 -9.59 -7.50 28.37
CA THR A 97 -8.60 -8.58 28.48
C THR A 97 -7.55 -8.38 27.40
N VAL A 98 -6.28 -8.32 27.79
CA VAL A 98 -5.18 -8.25 26.83
C VAL A 98 -5.34 -9.40 25.84
N PRO A 99 -5.50 -9.13 24.54
CA PRO A 99 -5.69 -10.18 23.57
C PRO A 99 -4.47 -11.12 23.61
N GLY A 100 -4.72 -12.43 23.71
CA GLY A 100 -3.67 -13.45 23.69
C GLY A 100 -2.84 -13.39 22.40
N PRO A 101 -1.75 -14.17 22.29
CA PRO A 101 -0.84 -14.12 21.12
C PRO A 101 -1.60 -14.30 19.79
N TRP A 102 -1.21 -13.56 18.76
CA TRP A 102 -1.85 -13.64 17.44
C TRP A 102 -1.42 -14.93 16.73
N VAL A 103 -2.37 -15.63 16.10
CA VAL A 103 -2.11 -16.81 15.27
C VAL A 103 -2.55 -16.50 13.86
N ALA A 104 -1.59 -16.42 12.94
CA ALA A 104 -1.87 -16.16 11.53
C ALA A 104 -2.68 -17.31 10.92
N LYS A 105 -3.75 -16.95 10.20
CA LYS A 105 -4.58 -17.87 9.44
C LYS A 105 -4.60 -17.43 7.99
N TRP A 106 -4.34 -18.38 7.09
CA TRP A 106 -4.29 -18.15 5.66
C TRP A 106 -5.52 -18.77 4.99
N MET A 107 -6.01 -18.12 3.95
CA MET A 107 -7.07 -18.62 3.09
C MET A 107 -6.68 -18.53 1.63
N ASP A 108 -7.38 -19.26 0.76
CA ASP A 108 -7.21 -19.12 -0.69
C ASP A 108 -7.50 -17.67 -1.11
N HIS A 109 -6.72 -17.17 -2.08
CA HIS A 109 -6.72 -15.75 -2.40
C HIS A 109 -8.07 -15.23 -2.92
N ASP A 110 -8.91 -16.12 -3.45
CA ASP A 110 -10.24 -15.85 -3.97
C ASP A 110 -11.38 -16.11 -2.97
N GLN A 111 -11.05 -16.49 -1.73
CA GLN A 111 -12.03 -16.71 -0.65
C GLN A 111 -12.04 -15.57 0.39
N VAL A 112 -11.08 -14.66 0.33
CA VAL A 112 -11.04 -13.51 1.24
C VAL A 112 -12.18 -12.55 0.89
N GLN A 113 -13.05 -12.29 1.85
CA GLN A 113 -14.16 -11.36 1.71
C GLN A 113 -13.69 -9.92 2.00
N PRO A 114 -14.03 -8.94 1.14
CA PRO A 114 -13.72 -7.54 1.41
C PRO A 114 -14.62 -6.96 2.50
N PHE A 115 -14.11 -5.91 3.13
CA PHE A 115 -14.89 -4.96 3.91
C PHE A 115 -15.72 -4.08 2.98
N LYS A 116 -17.00 -3.91 3.30
CA LYS A 116 -17.82 -2.87 2.69
C LYS A 116 -17.30 -1.50 3.10
N GLN A 117 -17.32 -0.55 2.18
CA GLN A 117 -16.98 0.83 2.48
C GLN A 117 -18.00 1.42 3.48
N PRO A 118 -17.59 1.80 4.70
CA PRO A 118 -18.50 2.43 5.65
C PRO A 118 -18.86 3.85 5.21
N GLU A 119 -19.99 4.36 5.69
CA GLU A 119 -20.33 5.78 5.53
C GLU A 119 -19.32 6.66 6.28
N PRO A 120 -18.72 7.68 5.63
CA PRO A 120 -17.65 8.46 6.24
C PRO A 120 -18.17 9.48 7.25
N VAL A 121 -17.67 9.44 8.50
CA VAL A 121 -18.14 10.30 9.59
C VAL A 121 -17.16 11.44 9.88
N THR A 122 -15.90 11.07 10.11
CA THR A 122 -14.81 12.00 10.48
C THR A 122 -14.29 12.78 9.28
N ILE A 123 -13.55 13.87 9.55
CA ILE A 123 -12.87 14.68 8.52
C ILE A 123 -11.93 13.80 7.67
N SER A 124 -11.14 12.93 8.31
CA SER A 124 -10.19 12.05 7.63
C SER A 124 -10.87 11.03 6.72
N GLU A 125 -12.00 10.46 7.14
CA GLU A 125 -12.77 9.49 6.35
C GLU A 125 -13.45 10.17 5.16
N LYS A 126 -14.07 11.34 5.38
CA LYS A 126 -14.70 12.12 4.30
C LYS A 126 -13.68 12.54 3.25
N ALA A 127 -12.50 12.98 3.68
CA ALA A 127 -11.41 13.29 2.78
C ALA A 127 -10.94 12.04 2.00
N ALA A 128 -10.77 10.91 2.67
CA ALA A 128 -10.32 9.68 2.01
C ALA A 128 -11.33 9.13 0.98
N VAL A 129 -12.64 9.23 1.26
CA VAL A 129 -13.66 8.87 0.25
C VAL A 129 -13.66 9.86 -0.91
N LYS A 130 -13.54 11.17 -0.64
CA LYS A 130 -13.53 12.23 -1.67
C LYS A 130 -12.34 12.12 -2.62
N PHE A 131 -11.15 11.80 -2.11
CA PHE A 131 -9.90 11.75 -2.87
C PHE A 131 -9.53 10.32 -3.30
N LYS A 132 -10.50 9.40 -3.34
CA LYS A 132 -10.27 8.01 -3.70
C LYS A 132 -9.71 7.92 -5.13
N PRO A 133 -8.55 7.27 -5.34
CA PRO A 133 -7.92 7.18 -6.65
C PRO A 133 -8.66 6.21 -7.57
N GLN A 134 -8.47 6.40 -8.88
CA GLN A 134 -8.76 5.39 -9.88
C GLN A 134 -7.48 4.59 -10.17
N ILE A 135 -7.61 3.27 -10.32
CA ILE A 135 -6.51 2.39 -10.72
C ILE A 135 -6.81 1.71 -12.06
N HIS A 136 -5.96 1.95 -13.04
CA HIS A 136 -6.00 1.30 -14.34
C HIS A 136 -5.06 0.08 -14.32
N ILE A 137 -5.58 -1.12 -14.58
CA ILE A 137 -4.76 -2.35 -14.64
C ILE A 137 -4.30 -2.56 -16.08
N THR A 138 -3.07 -2.14 -16.39
CA THR A 138 -2.52 -2.31 -17.75
C THR A 138 -2.21 -3.77 -18.04
N ASN A 139 -1.61 -4.47 -17.07
CA ASN A 139 -1.38 -5.91 -17.12
C ASN A 139 -1.25 -6.49 -15.69
N GLY A 140 -1.10 -7.81 -15.58
CA GLY A 140 -0.98 -8.49 -14.29
C GLY A 140 -2.33 -8.77 -13.61
N CYS A 141 -2.29 -8.83 -12.29
CA CYS A 141 -3.46 -9.10 -11.47
C CYS A 141 -4.33 -7.85 -11.28
N HIS A 142 -5.63 -8.06 -11.06
CA HIS A 142 -6.50 -7.03 -10.48
C HIS A 142 -6.33 -7.01 -8.95
N PRO A 143 -6.77 -5.94 -8.24
CA PRO A 143 -6.72 -5.89 -6.78
C PRO A 143 -7.63 -6.92 -6.11
N TYR A 144 -7.18 -7.47 -4.99
CA TYR A 144 -7.91 -8.45 -4.16
C TYR A 144 -7.98 -7.99 -2.71
N PRO A 145 -8.94 -8.49 -1.93
CA PRO A 145 -8.91 -8.36 -0.48
C PRO A 145 -7.73 -9.15 0.09
N ALA A 146 -6.89 -8.49 0.89
CA ALA A 146 -5.74 -9.12 1.53
C ALA A 146 -6.10 -9.80 2.85
N VAL A 147 -7.14 -9.31 3.53
CA VAL A 147 -7.57 -9.75 4.86
C VAL A 147 -9.08 -9.58 4.99
N ASN A 148 -9.74 -10.50 5.70
CA ASN A 148 -11.16 -10.41 6.03
C ASN A 148 -11.39 -9.90 7.46
N GLU A 149 -12.65 -9.75 7.88
CA GLU A 149 -13.02 -9.28 9.22
C GLU A 149 -12.51 -10.17 10.37
N ALA A 150 -12.36 -11.47 10.12
CA ALA A 150 -11.81 -12.44 11.09
C ALA A 150 -10.27 -12.38 11.20
N GLY A 151 -9.60 -11.56 10.37
CA GLY A 151 -8.15 -11.47 10.30
C GLY A 151 -7.49 -12.63 9.55
N GLU A 152 -8.24 -13.37 8.74
CA GLU A 152 -7.68 -14.39 7.86
C GLU A 152 -7.12 -13.72 6.60
N THR A 153 -5.88 -14.04 6.26
CA THR A 153 -5.13 -13.36 5.20
C THR A 153 -5.06 -14.18 3.92
N SER A 154 -5.01 -13.48 2.79
CA SER A 154 -4.83 -14.08 1.48
C SER A 154 -3.51 -14.84 1.40
N GLY A 155 -3.59 -16.12 1.06
CA GLY A 155 -2.43 -16.96 0.75
C GLY A 155 -1.75 -16.60 -0.57
N GLY A 156 -2.32 -15.69 -1.37
CA GLY A 156 -1.79 -15.24 -2.66
C GLY A 156 -1.70 -16.35 -3.71
N LEU A 157 -0.97 -16.09 -4.79
CA LEU A 157 -0.78 -17.02 -5.90
C LEU A 157 0.70 -17.32 -6.16
N LYS A 158 0.97 -18.54 -6.64
CA LYS A 158 2.29 -18.88 -7.20
C LYS A 158 2.51 -18.10 -8.50
N THR A 159 3.75 -17.75 -8.81
CA THR A 159 4.17 -17.05 -10.05
C THR A 159 4.10 -17.92 -11.31
N LYS A 160 3.36 -19.03 -11.29
CA LYS A 160 3.22 -19.93 -12.45
C LYS A 160 2.10 -19.44 -13.37
N GLY A 161 2.27 -19.69 -14.68
CA GLY A 161 1.29 -19.35 -15.70
C GLY A 161 1.40 -17.89 -16.13
N ALA A 162 0.42 -17.43 -16.93
CA ALA A 162 0.41 -16.04 -17.39
C ALA A 162 0.39 -15.05 -16.21
N PRO A 163 0.92 -13.83 -16.38
CA PRO A 163 0.91 -12.77 -15.36
C PRO A 163 -0.43 -12.58 -14.65
N SER A 164 -1.55 -12.63 -15.38
CA SER A 164 -2.90 -12.45 -14.85
C SER A 164 -3.65 -13.75 -14.55
N ALA A 165 -3.03 -14.92 -14.75
CA ALA A 165 -3.70 -16.21 -14.57
C ALA A 165 -4.09 -16.42 -13.10
N GLY A 166 -5.39 -16.69 -12.89
CA GLY A 166 -5.98 -16.90 -11.55
C GLY A 166 -6.26 -15.62 -10.75
N CYS A 167 -5.97 -14.43 -11.30
CA CYS A 167 -6.10 -13.17 -10.56
C CYS A 167 -6.76 -12.02 -11.35
N LYS A 168 -7.73 -12.32 -12.24
CA LYS A 168 -8.47 -11.30 -13.01
C LYS A 168 -9.66 -10.66 -12.28
N GLY A 169 -10.01 -11.17 -11.11
CA GLY A 169 -10.99 -10.57 -10.21
C GLY A 169 -11.52 -11.61 -9.23
N SER A 170 -11.75 -11.20 -7.99
CA SER A 170 -12.33 -12.08 -6.96
C SER A 170 -13.84 -12.19 -7.16
N GLY A 171 -14.41 -13.36 -6.86
CA GLY A 171 -15.87 -13.53 -6.78
C GLY A 171 -16.53 -12.68 -5.70
N TRP A 172 -15.74 -12.20 -4.72
CA TRP A 172 -16.20 -11.33 -3.64
C TRP A 172 -16.00 -9.82 -3.93
N GLY A 173 -15.35 -9.48 -5.05
CA GLY A 173 -14.96 -8.11 -5.38
C GLY A 173 -13.56 -7.72 -4.89
N SER A 174 -13.19 -6.47 -5.14
CA SER A 174 -11.86 -5.91 -4.85
C SER A 174 -11.87 -5.05 -3.58
N GLN A 175 -10.68 -4.61 -3.12
CA GLN A 175 -10.54 -3.72 -1.98
C GLN A 175 -9.43 -2.68 -2.23
N VAL A 176 -9.62 -1.46 -1.71
CA VAL A 176 -8.54 -0.50 -1.46
C VAL A 176 -8.47 -0.17 0.03
N TYR A 177 -7.25 -0.11 0.57
CA TYR A 177 -6.97 0.19 1.97
C TYR A 177 -6.48 1.62 2.12
N GLY A 178 -7.00 2.36 3.09
CA GLY A 178 -6.65 3.77 3.30
C GLY A 178 -5.97 4.04 4.65
N ARG A 179 -4.96 4.92 4.68
CA ARG A 179 -4.43 5.47 5.94
C ARG A 179 -4.01 6.92 5.74
N SER A 180 -4.33 7.79 6.68
CA SER A 180 -4.05 9.22 6.55
C SER A 180 -3.43 9.83 7.79
N THR A 181 -2.65 10.88 7.59
CA THR A 181 -2.00 11.65 8.64
C THR A 181 -1.50 12.98 8.12
N TRP A 182 -1.24 13.92 9.04
CA TRP A 182 -0.40 15.08 8.76
C TRP A 182 1.07 14.66 8.66
N VAL A 183 1.78 15.17 7.65
CA VAL A 183 3.23 15.03 7.49
C VAL A 183 3.79 16.42 7.22
N ARG A 184 4.51 16.97 8.22
CA ARG A 184 5.10 18.33 8.19
C ARG A 184 4.15 19.41 7.62
N GLY A 185 2.90 19.41 8.06
CA GLY A 185 1.91 20.45 7.72
C GLY A 185 1.13 20.22 6.41
N VAL A 186 1.35 19.11 5.70
CA VAL A 186 0.54 18.68 4.55
C VAL A 186 -0.22 17.41 4.92
N TRP A 187 -1.47 17.28 4.48
CA TRP A 187 -2.26 16.09 4.74
C TRP A 187 -1.98 15.02 3.69
N ALA A 188 -1.54 13.85 4.14
CA ALA A 188 -1.26 12.70 3.31
C ALA A 188 -2.35 11.64 3.47
N ILE A 189 -2.85 11.12 2.34
CA ILE A 189 -3.75 9.97 2.30
C ILE A 189 -3.10 8.90 1.44
N MET A 190 -2.67 7.81 2.07
CA MET A 190 -2.17 6.63 1.39
C MET A 190 -3.33 5.71 1.06
N TYR A 191 -3.43 5.29 -0.20
CA TYR A 191 -4.32 4.26 -0.69
C TYR A 191 -3.48 3.10 -1.18
N SER A 192 -3.80 1.88 -0.73
CA SER A 192 -3.01 0.70 -1.04
C SER A 192 -3.88 -0.43 -1.58
N TRP A 193 -3.35 -1.16 -2.54
CA TRP A 193 -3.97 -2.34 -3.14
C TRP A 193 -3.07 -3.55 -2.93
N TYR A 194 -3.72 -4.68 -2.71
CA TYR A 194 -3.07 -5.97 -2.67
C TYR A 194 -3.35 -6.74 -3.96
N PHE A 195 -2.31 -7.40 -4.48
CA PHE A 195 -2.45 -8.32 -5.60
C PHE A 195 -1.96 -9.72 -5.19
N PRO A 196 -2.64 -10.81 -5.59
CA PRO A 196 -2.25 -12.16 -5.17
C PRO A 196 -0.82 -12.56 -5.57
N LYS A 197 -0.29 -11.99 -6.66
CA LYS A 197 1.08 -12.16 -7.13
C LYS A 197 1.52 -10.97 -7.97
N ASP A 198 2.82 -10.74 -8.02
CA ASP A 198 3.50 -9.89 -9.00
C ASP A 198 4.31 -10.81 -9.91
N SER A 199 3.99 -10.87 -11.20
CA SER A 199 4.65 -11.79 -12.11
C SER A 199 4.77 -11.17 -13.51
N PRO A 200 5.94 -10.63 -13.88
CA PRO A 200 6.15 -10.05 -15.22
C PRO A 200 6.20 -11.13 -16.32
N SER A 201 6.50 -12.38 -15.95
CA SER A 201 6.44 -13.56 -16.82
C SER A 201 6.35 -14.84 -15.97
N SER A 202 5.90 -15.94 -16.57
CA SER A 202 5.73 -17.22 -15.87
C SER A 202 7.02 -17.68 -15.21
N GLY A 203 6.97 -17.93 -13.91
CA GLY A 203 8.08 -18.35 -13.07
C GLY A 203 8.91 -17.20 -12.49
N LEU A 204 8.69 -15.97 -12.93
CA LEU A 204 9.36 -14.76 -12.43
C LEU A 204 8.44 -13.95 -11.52
N GLY A 205 9.04 -13.08 -10.71
CA GLY A 205 8.36 -12.22 -9.74
C GLY A 205 8.17 -12.91 -8.38
N HIS A 206 7.10 -12.57 -7.66
CA HIS A 206 6.81 -13.10 -6.34
C HIS A 206 5.31 -13.31 -6.07
N ARG A 207 5.05 -14.17 -5.07
CA ARG A 207 3.73 -14.28 -4.45
C ARG A 207 3.49 -13.02 -3.62
N HIS A 208 2.25 -12.53 -3.64
CA HIS A 208 1.83 -11.27 -3.03
C HIS A 208 2.42 -10.07 -3.73
N ASP A 209 1.64 -9.00 -3.75
CA ASP A 209 2.13 -7.68 -4.11
C ASP A 209 1.34 -6.63 -3.34
N TRP A 210 2.02 -5.55 -2.99
CA TRP A 210 1.44 -4.42 -2.29
C TRP A 210 1.96 -3.15 -2.94
N GLU A 211 1.04 -2.42 -3.53
CA GLU A 211 1.33 -1.11 -4.10
C GLU A 211 0.47 -0.06 -3.42
N HIS A 212 0.90 1.19 -3.45
CA HIS A 212 0.18 2.30 -2.88
C HIS A 212 0.45 3.63 -3.58
N VAL A 213 -0.54 4.50 -3.56
CA VAL A 213 -0.40 5.90 -3.95
C VAL A 213 -0.64 6.78 -2.74
N ILE A 214 0.19 7.81 -2.56
CA ILE A 214 -0.09 8.86 -1.57
C ILE A 214 -0.60 10.09 -2.30
N VAL A 215 -1.81 10.51 -1.95
CA VAL A 215 -2.41 11.78 -2.38
C VAL A 215 -2.14 12.81 -1.29
N TRP A 216 -1.49 13.90 -1.68
CA TRP A 216 -1.12 15.00 -0.79
C TRP A 216 -2.11 16.14 -1.02
N ILE A 217 -2.85 16.52 0.02
CA ILE A 217 -3.78 17.67 -0.04
C ILE A 217 -3.40 18.74 0.97
N ASP A 218 -3.84 19.97 0.71
CA ASP A 218 -3.57 21.11 1.59
C ASP A 218 -4.16 20.94 3.00
N ASN A 219 -5.48 20.77 3.11
CA ASN A 219 -6.15 20.62 4.40
C ASN A 219 -7.47 19.84 4.24
N PRO A 220 -7.68 18.72 4.94
CA PRO A 220 -8.91 17.93 4.81
C PRO A 220 -10.15 18.63 5.40
N ASP A 221 -9.98 19.65 6.26
CA ASP A 221 -11.06 20.32 7.00
C ASP A 221 -11.53 21.63 6.35
N ILE A 222 -11.28 21.81 5.05
CA ILE A 222 -11.80 22.95 4.29
C ILE A 222 -12.81 22.48 3.24
N LYS A 223 -13.68 23.40 2.80
CA LYS A 223 -14.76 23.09 1.85
C LYS A 223 -14.26 22.44 0.56
N ASN A 224 -13.15 22.95 0.03
CA ASN A 224 -12.57 22.51 -1.24
C ASN A 224 -11.06 22.27 -1.08
N PRO A 225 -10.65 21.14 -0.48
CA PRO A 225 -9.24 20.79 -0.39
C PRO A 225 -8.67 20.59 -1.80
N LYS A 226 -7.39 20.93 -1.98
CA LYS A 226 -6.68 20.83 -3.25
C LYS A 226 -5.62 19.75 -3.20
N ILE A 227 -5.52 18.97 -4.27
CA ILE A 227 -4.40 18.04 -4.46
C ILE A 227 -3.16 18.86 -4.79
N LEU A 228 -2.14 18.73 -3.95
CA LEU A 228 -0.85 19.40 -4.10
C LEU A 228 0.18 18.50 -4.78
N ALA A 229 0.10 17.19 -4.54
CA ALA A 229 0.99 16.21 -5.13
C ALA A 229 0.38 14.80 -5.14
N VAL A 230 0.96 13.93 -5.97
CA VAL A 230 0.71 12.49 -5.96
C VAL A 230 2.03 11.74 -6.01
N THR A 231 2.14 10.66 -5.22
CA THR A 231 3.32 9.78 -5.20
C THR A 231 2.91 8.31 -5.28
N PRO A 232 2.79 7.75 -6.49
CA PRO A 232 2.68 6.32 -6.71
C PRO A 232 3.94 5.58 -6.26
N SER A 233 3.78 4.40 -5.67
CA SER A 233 4.87 3.48 -5.35
C SER A 233 5.47 2.90 -6.62
N ALA A 234 6.80 2.76 -6.63
CA ALA A 234 7.51 2.08 -7.70
C ALA A 234 8.69 1.35 -7.09
N HIS A 235 8.52 0.04 -6.86
CA HIS A 235 9.51 -0.81 -6.21
C HIS A 235 9.94 -0.23 -4.85
N SER A 236 11.25 -0.06 -4.61
CA SER A 236 11.77 0.54 -3.37
C SER A 236 11.67 2.08 -3.31
N GLY A 237 10.88 2.71 -4.18
CA GLY A 237 10.80 4.15 -4.34
C GLY A 237 9.41 4.67 -4.70
N TYR A 238 9.39 5.91 -5.20
CA TYR A 238 8.16 6.61 -5.57
C TYR A 238 8.39 7.46 -6.81
N SER A 239 7.51 7.35 -7.80
CA SER A 239 7.30 8.42 -8.77
C SER A 239 6.60 9.59 -8.07
N LYS A 240 6.76 10.81 -8.59
CA LYS A 240 6.28 12.02 -7.91
C LYS A 240 5.82 13.04 -8.94
N GLN A 241 4.66 13.64 -8.71
CA GLN A 241 4.19 14.79 -9.48
C GLN A 241 3.76 15.90 -8.52
N VAL A 242 4.28 17.12 -8.75
CA VAL A 242 4.05 18.30 -7.90
C VAL A 242 3.91 19.57 -8.76
N PRO A 243 2.69 20.01 -9.10
CA PRO A 243 1.39 19.33 -8.89
C PRO A 243 1.21 18.12 -9.83
N PRO A 244 0.18 17.26 -9.60
CA PRO A 244 -0.22 16.27 -10.61
C PRO A 244 -0.61 16.95 -11.92
N SER A 245 -0.38 16.27 -13.05
CA SER A 245 -0.86 16.74 -14.34
C SER A 245 -2.39 16.73 -14.36
N ALA A 246 -3.02 17.75 -14.97
CA ALA A 246 -4.47 17.90 -14.96
C ALA A 246 -5.20 16.76 -15.69
N ASP A 247 -4.58 16.20 -16.73
CA ASP A 247 -5.06 15.03 -17.46
C ASP A 247 -4.95 13.72 -16.66
N CYS A 248 -4.19 13.70 -15.56
CA CYS A 248 -4.05 12.58 -14.63
C CYS A 248 -5.00 12.70 -13.42
N VAL A 249 -5.90 13.68 -13.42
CA VAL A 249 -6.89 13.88 -12.35
C VAL A 249 -8.28 14.00 -12.96
N ASP A 250 -9.23 13.21 -12.44
CA ASP A 250 -10.64 13.28 -12.77
C ASP A 250 -11.43 13.78 -11.56
N GLY A 251 -11.86 15.05 -11.60
CA GLY A 251 -12.45 15.73 -10.44
C GLY A 251 -11.48 15.79 -9.25
N THR A 252 -11.70 14.96 -8.23
CA THR A 252 -10.83 14.80 -7.06
C THR A 252 -10.11 13.45 -7.01
N SER A 253 -10.27 12.61 -8.03
CA SER A 253 -9.63 11.30 -8.13
C SER A 253 -8.38 11.38 -8.98
N VAL A 254 -7.22 11.13 -8.38
CA VAL A 254 -5.99 10.90 -9.15
C VAL A 254 -6.11 9.58 -9.90
N LYS A 255 -5.54 9.50 -11.10
CA LYS A 255 -5.51 8.29 -11.92
C LYS A 255 -4.11 7.69 -11.89
N VAL A 256 -4.02 6.45 -11.42
CA VAL A 256 -2.79 5.66 -11.43
C VAL A 256 -2.97 4.42 -12.27
N LYS A 257 -1.89 3.91 -12.85
CA LYS A 257 -1.87 2.61 -13.52
C LYS A 257 -0.98 1.64 -12.78
N TYR A 258 -1.32 0.36 -12.85
CA TYR A 258 -0.49 -0.77 -12.41
C TYR A 258 0.00 -1.51 -13.65
N GLU A 259 1.32 -1.54 -13.83
CA GLU A 259 1.95 -2.05 -15.04
C GLU A 259 3.30 -2.68 -14.73
N SER A 260 3.56 -3.85 -15.32
CA SER A 260 4.89 -4.41 -15.49
C SER A 260 5.36 -4.18 -16.92
N LYS A 261 6.56 -3.62 -17.08
CA LYS A 261 7.28 -3.57 -18.35
C LYS A 261 8.46 -4.53 -18.27
N TRP A 262 8.39 -5.60 -19.06
CA TRP A 262 9.43 -6.63 -19.06
C TRP A 262 10.83 -6.00 -19.19
N PRO A 263 11.82 -6.42 -18.38
CA PRO A 263 11.80 -7.54 -17.43
C PRO A 263 11.41 -7.17 -15.99
N ILE A 264 10.93 -5.95 -15.76
CA ILE A 264 10.69 -5.41 -14.43
C ILE A 264 9.30 -5.82 -13.92
N ASN A 265 9.24 -6.14 -12.63
CA ASN A 265 8.03 -6.33 -11.85
C ASN A 265 7.04 -5.15 -11.96
N HIS A 266 5.83 -5.33 -11.43
CA HIS A 266 4.85 -4.25 -11.47
C HIS A 266 5.25 -3.07 -10.58
N ALA A 267 4.67 -1.92 -10.89
CA ALA A 267 4.75 -0.69 -10.13
C ALA A 267 3.52 0.16 -10.44
N LEU A 268 3.30 1.19 -9.63
CA LEU A 268 2.35 2.25 -9.97
C LEU A 268 3.04 3.44 -10.65
N ASP A 269 2.29 4.06 -11.55
CA ASP A 269 2.63 5.39 -12.06
C ASP A 269 1.36 6.20 -12.34
N SER A 270 1.48 7.52 -12.46
CA SER A 270 0.35 8.35 -12.89
C SER A 270 -0.02 8.03 -14.35
N THR A 271 -1.31 8.14 -14.68
CA THR A 271 -1.81 7.87 -16.03
C THR A 271 -2.91 8.84 -16.44
N THR A 272 -3.07 9.03 -17.76
CA THR A 272 -4.20 9.75 -18.35
C THR A 272 -5.41 8.83 -18.56
N GLU A 273 -5.24 7.52 -18.44
CA GLU A 273 -6.28 6.51 -18.62
C GLU A 273 -7.21 6.45 -17.41
N GLY A 274 -8.52 6.32 -17.67
CA GLY A 274 -9.49 6.04 -16.62
C GLY A 274 -9.26 4.64 -16.01
N GLY A 275 -9.65 4.50 -14.75
CA GLY A 275 -9.47 3.26 -13.99
C GLY A 275 -10.69 2.90 -13.15
N GLU A 276 -10.59 1.74 -12.50
CA GLU A 276 -11.59 1.28 -11.56
C GLU A 276 -11.46 2.02 -10.22
N THR A 277 -12.56 2.08 -9.47
CA THR A 277 -12.54 2.42 -8.05
C THR A 277 -13.08 1.24 -7.25
N HIS A 278 -12.58 1.07 -6.03
CA HIS A 278 -12.93 -0.06 -5.17
C HIS A 278 -13.49 0.42 -3.84
N ASP A 279 -14.15 -0.48 -3.10
CA ASP A 279 -14.60 -0.18 -1.74
C ASP A 279 -13.38 0.15 -0.87
N LEU A 280 -13.44 1.31 -0.20
CA LEU A 280 -12.38 1.80 0.67
C LEU A 280 -12.63 1.35 2.11
N ILE A 281 -11.62 0.76 2.74
CA ILE A 281 -11.59 0.56 4.18
C ILE A 281 -10.40 1.32 4.77
N MET A 282 -10.67 2.26 5.67
CA MET A 282 -9.59 2.98 6.36
C MET A 282 -8.97 2.10 7.44
N TRP A 283 -7.69 2.27 7.72
CA TRP A 283 -6.93 1.49 8.69
C TRP A 283 -7.61 1.46 10.07
N ASN A 284 -8.11 2.61 10.53
CA ASN A 284 -8.82 2.74 11.79
C ASN A 284 -10.26 2.17 11.79
N GLN A 285 -10.76 1.72 10.63
CA GLN A 285 -12.07 1.09 10.47
C GLN A 285 -11.97 -0.45 10.35
N LEU A 286 -10.76 -1.00 10.23
CA LEU A 286 -10.53 -2.44 10.24
C LEU A 286 -10.90 -3.03 11.61
N SER A 287 -11.35 -4.28 11.60
CA SER A 287 -11.53 -5.04 12.84
C SER A 287 -10.19 -5.21 13.56
N GLU A 288 -10.23 -5.43 14.88
CA GLU A 288 -9.01 -5.67 15.66
C GLU A 288 -8.22 -6.89 15.13
N ASN A 289 -8.91 -7.94 14.70
CA ASN A 289 -8.27 -9.12 14.11
C ASN A 289 -7.57 -8.79 12.79
N ALA A 290 -8.21 -8.02 11.91
CA ALA A 290 -7.60 -7.61 10.65
C ALA A 290 -6.40 -6.69 10.88
N LEU A 291 -6.48 -5.77 11.84
CA LEU A 291 -5.35 -4.95 12.26
C LEU A 291 -4.18 -5.79 12.75
N ARG A 292 -4.44 -6.80 13.58
CA ARG A 292 -3.39 -7.69 14.09
C ARG A 292 -2.78 -8.57 13.01
N ALA A 293 -3.58 -8.99 12.01
CA ALA A 293 -3.10 -9.77 10.88
C ALA A 293 -2.20 -8.97 9.92
N MET A 294 -2.40 -7.66 9.85
CA MET A 294 -1.73 -6.75 8.93
C MET A 294 -0.50 -6.04 9.52
N ASN A 295 -0.18 -6.26 10.81
CA ASN A 295 1.00 -5.71 11.51
C ASN A 295 2.07 -6.79 11.71
#